data_AF-A0A480AT71-F1
#
_entry.id   AF-A0A480AT71-F1
#
_cell.length_a   1.000
_cell.length_b   1.000
_cell.length_c   1.000
_cell.angle_alpha   90.00
_cell.angle_beta   90.00
_cell.angle_gamma   90.00
#
_symmetry.space_group_name_H-M   'P 1'
#
loop_
_entity.id
_entity.type
_entity.pdbx_description
1 polymer ?
#
loop_
_entity_poly.entity_id
_entity_poly.type
_entity_poly.pdbx_seq_one_letter_code
_entity_poly.pdbx_strand_id
1 'polypeptide(L)' 'MHRPDTRTVTVHGFKVFDPDSREMQVAACKATLDTIGKVATAELVPGTAEDVPRHALDDQGRYRRIPTGWGALA' A
#
# COMPACT_ATOMS: atom_id res chain seq x y z
N MET A 1 -11.32 7.78 -23.99
CA MET A 1 -11.76 6.94 -22.86
C MET A 1 -10.70 5.89 -22.62
N HIS A 2 -9.90 6.01 -21.55
CA HIS A 2 -8.89 5.03 -21.17
C HIS A 2 -9.64 3.86 -20.51
N ARG A 3 -9.62 2.66 -21.12
CA ARG A 3 -10.07 1.44 -20.41
C ARG A 3 -9.07 1.21 -19.28
N PRO A 4 -9.50 0.96 -18.03
CA PRO A 4 -8.56 0.54 -17.01
C PRO A 4 -7.96 -0.79 -17.45
N ASP A 5 -6.65 -0.81 -17.69
CA ASP A 5 -5.89 -2.04 -17.86
C ASP A 5 -6.20 -2.93 -16.64
N THR A 6 -6.86 -4.06 -16.84
CA THR A 6 -7.20 -5.04 -15.77
C THR A 6 -5.98 -5.67 -15.11
N ARG A 7 -4.78 -5.21 -15.49
CA ARG A 7 -3.47 -5.66 -15.02
C ARG A 7 -2.94 -4.80 -13.88
N THR A 8 -3.48 -3.60 -13.68
CA THR A 8 -3.06 -2.70 -12.60
C THR A 8 -4.16 -2.53 -11.56
N VAL A 9 -3.76 -2.19 -10.35
CA VAL A 9 -4.62 -1.94 -9.20
C VAL A 9 -4.11 -0.72 -8.46
N THR A 10 -5.02 0.15 -8.06
CA THR A 10 -4.67 1.34 -7.30
C THR A 10 -4.49 0.99 -5.83
N VAL A 11 -3.34 1.38 -5.28
CA VAL A 11 -3.02 1.25 -3.86
C VAL A 11 -2.82 2.62 -3.24
N HIS A 12 -3.08 2.73 -1.94
CA HIS A 12 -2.95 3.96 -1.18
C HIS A 12 -2.09 3.73 0.06
N GLY A 13 -1.38 4.78 0.47
CA GLY A 13 -0.82 4.84 1.81
C GLY A 13 -1.93 4.95 2.85
N PHE A 14 -1.71 4.37 4.01
CA PHE A 14 -2.62 4.42 5.13
C PHE A 14 -1.82 4.53 6.44
N LYS A 15 -2.46 5.06 7.47
CA LYS A 15 -1.94 5.02 8.84
C LYS A 15 -2.65 3.92 9.61
N VAL A 16 -1.95 3.35 10.58
CA VAL A 16 -2.50 2.40 11.56
C VAL A 16 -2.13 2.86 12.96
N PHE A 17 -2.98 2.54 13.93
CA PHE A 17 -2.66 2.79 15.32
C PHE A 17 -1.57 1.83 15.78
N ASP A 18 -0.47 2.40 16.28
CA ASP A 18 0.61 1.65 16.89
C ASP A 18 0.41 1.62 18.42
N PRO A 19 0.21 0.45 19.04
CA PRO A 19 -0.12 0.36 20.47
C PRO A 19 1.06 0.70 21.38
N ASP A 20 2.29 0.50 20.92
CA ASP A 20 3.51 0.78 21.67
C ASP A 20 3.75 2.28 21.83
N SER A 21 3.71 3.04 20.73
CA SER A 21 3.80 4.50 20.72
C SER A 21 2.50 5.21 21.10
N ARG A 22 1.36 4.51 20.99
CA ARG A 22 0.00 5.05 21.14
C ARG A 22 -0.32 6.17 20.15
N GLU A 23 0.27 6.11 18.95
CA GLU A 23 0.09 7.10 17.91
C GLU A 23 -0.30 6.47 16.57
N MET A 24 -0.85 7.29 15.67
CA MET A 24 -1.12 6.88 14.29
C MET A 24 0.15 6.95 13.45
N GLN A 25 0.66 5.80 13.02
CA GLN A 25 1.89 5.70 12.23
C GLN A 25 1.59 5.36 10.78
N VAL A 26 2.36 5.93 9.84
CA VAL A 26 2.24 5.59 8.42
C VAL A 26 2.72 4.17 8.20
N ALA A 27 1.87 3.32 7.62
CA ALA A 27 2.23 1.95 7.33
C ALA A 27 3.40 1.90 6.32
N ALA A 28 4.33 0.98 6.52
CA ALA A 28 5.47 0.75 5.61
C ALA A 28 5.07 0.12 4.25
N CYS A 29 3.77 -0.03 4.00
CA CYS A 29 3.21 -0.60 2.78
C CYS A 29 2.00 0.23 2.33
N LYS A 30 1.70 0.17 1.04
CA LYS A 30 0.42 0.65 0.51
C LYS A 30 -0.54 -0.53 0.40
N ALA A 31 -1.83 -0.26 0.34
CA ALA A 31 -2.83 -1.31 0.16
C ALA A 31 -4.04 -0.80 -0.64
N THR A 32 -4.85 -1.72 -1.16
CA THR A 32 -6.12 -1.36 -1.81
C THR A 32 -7.09 -0.76 -0.79
N LEU A 33 -8.10 0.01 -1.25
CA LEU A 33 -9.13 0.54 -0.36
C LEU A 33 -9.91 -0.56 0.38
N ASP A 34 -10.16 -1.69 -0.27
CA ASP A 34 -10.78 -2.87 0.35
C ASP A 34 -9.92 -3.42 1.51
N THR A 35 -8.60 -3.57 1.28
CA THR A 35 -7.67 -4.02 2.33
C THR A 35 -7.59 -3.03 3.48
N ILE A 36 -7.53 -1.72 3.19
CA ILE A 36 -7.47 -0.67 4.22
C ILE A 36 -8.74 -0.69 5.08
N GLY A 37 -9.91 -0.81 4.46
CA GLY A 37 -11.20 -0.86 5.18
C GLY A 37 -11.36 -2.07 6.10
N LYS A 38 -10.60 -3.15 5.89
CA LYS A 38 -10.59 -4.34 6.75
C LYS A 38 -9.69 -4.17 7.99
N VAL A 39 -8.79 -3.19 7.99
CA VAL A 39 -7.91 -2.92 9.13
C VAL A 39 -8.61 -1.97 10.09
N ALA A 40 -8.94 -2.49 11.27
CA ALA A 40 -9.49 -1.67 12.35
C ALA A 40 -8.53 -0.51 12.65
N THR A 41 -9.06 0.71 12.80
CA THR A 41 -8.31 1.96 13.04
C THR A 41 -7.44 2.46 11.89
N ALA A 42 -7.53 1.88 10.69
CA ALA A 42 -6.78 2.40 9.56
C ALA A 42 -7.36 3.71 9.01
N GLU A 43 -6.48 4.67 8.74
CA GLU A 43 -6.82 5.95 8.09
C GLU A 43 -6.16 6.06 6.73
N LEU A 44 -6.93 6.37 5.70
CA LEU A 44 -6.41 6.62 4.36
C LEU A 44 -5.52 7.89 4.36
N VAL A 45 -4.36 7.82 3.70
CA VAL A 45 -3.57 9.03 3.42
C VAL A 45 -3.92 9.54 2.02
N PRO A 46 -4.65 10.67 1.90
CA PRO A 46 -5.05 11.21 0.60
C PRO A 46 -3.83 11.61 -0.25
N GLY A 47 -3.99 11.58 -1.57
CA GLY A 47 -2.92 11.97 -2.52
C GLY A 47 -1.78 10.96 -2.69
N THR A 48 -1.89 9.77 -2.09
CA THR A 48 -0.87 8.70 -2.18
C THR A 48 -1.22 7.56 -3.13
N ALA A 49 -2.28 7.74 -3.92
CA ALA A 49 -2.76 6.78 -4.91
C ALA A 49 -1.64 6.44 -5.90
N GLU A 50 -1.44 5.14 -6.14
CA GLU A 50 -0.43 4.63 -7.07
C GLU A 50 -1.00 3.40 -7.77
N ASP A 51 -0.92 3.39 -9.09
CA ASP A 51 -1.31 2.23 -9.89
C ASP A 51 -0.13 1.26 -9.99
N VAL A 52 -0.27 0.08 -9.42
CA VAL A 52 0.75 -0.97 -9.41
C VAL A 52 0.25 -2.20 -10.14
N PRO A 53 1.13 -3.06 -10.69
CA PRO A 53 0.72 -4.32 -11.26
C PRO A 53 0.04 -5.21 -10.22
N ARG A 54 -1.05 -5.89 -10.59
CA ARG A 54 -1.81 -6.75 -9.66
C ARG A 54 -0.97 -7.86 -9.03
N HIS A 55 0.01 -8.38 -9.77
CA HIS A 55 0.94 -9.41 -9.28
C HIS A 55 2.00 -8.88 -8.30
N ALA A 56 2.08 -7.56 -8.10
CA ALA A 56 2.97 -6.95 -7.11
C ALA A 56 2.31 -6.87 -5.72
N LEU A 57 1.01 -7.19 -5.60
CA LEU A 57 0.34 -7.32 -4.31
C LEU A 57 0.65 -8.68 -3.68
N ASP A 58 0.78 -8.70 -2.35
CA ASP A 58 0.74 -9.95 -1.60
C ASP A 58 -0.68 -10.53 -1.51
N ASP A 59 -0.80 -11.71 -0.91
CA ASP A 59 -2.09 -12.41 -0.72
C ASP A 59 -3.11 -11.59 0.10
N GLN A 60 -2.64 -10.60 0.86
CA GLN A 60 -3.46 -9.70 1.67
C GLN A 60 -3.83 -8.40 0.94
N GLY A 61 -3.42 -8.24 -0.32
CA GLY A 61 -3.66 -7.03 -1.11
C GLY A 61 -2.77 -5.85 -0.72
N ARG A 62 -1.62 -6.11 -0.10
CA ARG A 62 -0.64 -5.09 0.28
C ARG A 62 0.48 -5.02 -0.75
N TYR A 63 0.88 -3.81 -1.07
CA TYR A 63 2.02 -3.48 -1.88
C TYR A 63 3.16 -2.97 -1.01
N ARG A 64 4.26 -3.70 -0.98
CA ARG A 64 5.53 -3.22 -0.43
C ARG A 64 6.39 -2.82 -1.60
N ARG A 65 6.86 -1.57 -1.62
CA ARG A 65 7.92 -1.19 -2.54
C ARG A 65 9.17 -1.93 -2.10
N ILE A 66 9.39 -3.12 -2.66
CA ILE A 66 10.68 -3.77 -2.56
C ILE A 66 11.64 -2.79 -3.20
N PRO A 67 12.65 -2.27 -2.48
CA PRO A 67 13.73 -1.57 -3.16
C PRO A 67 14.35 -2.60 -4.09
N THR A 68 13.99 -2.54 -5.37
CA THR A 68 14.78 -3.17 -6.43
C THR A 68 16.18 -2.61 -6.25
N GLY A 69 17.10 -3.48 -5.83
CA GLY A 69 18.18 -3.12 -4.93
C GLY A 69 19.07 -1.99 -5.42
N TRP A 70 19.20 -0.93 -4.61
CA TRP A 70 20.45 -0.17 -4.53
C TRP A 70 21.39 -0.89 -3.54
N GLY A 71 21.77 -2.12 -3.91
CA GLY A 71 22.58 -3.01 -3.07
C GLY A 71 23.06 -4.30 -3.75
N ALA A 72 23.00 -4.39 -5.08
CA ALA A 72 23.66 -5.44 -5.85
C ALA A 72 24.74 -4.85 -6.76
N LEU A 73 25.51 -3.88 -6.27
CA LEU A 73 26.80 -3.46 -6.83
C LEU A 73 27.64 -2.85 -5.69
N ALA A 74 28.39 -3.71 -5.00
CA ALA A 74 29.75 -3.48 -4.48
C ALA A 74 30.13 -4.62 -3.52
#